data_AF-A0A7W1PTT6-F1
#
_entry.id   AF-A0A7W1PTT6-F1
#
_cell.length_a   1.000
_cell.length_b   1.000
_cell.length_c   1.000
_cell.angle_alpha   90.00
_cell.angle_beta   90.00
_cell.angle_gamma   90.00
#
_symmetry.space_group_name_H-M   'P 1'
#
loop_
_entity.id
_entity.type
_entity.pdbx_description
1 polymer ?
#
loop_
_entity_poly.entity_id
_entity_poly.type
_entity_poly.pdbx_seq_one_letter_code
_entity_poly.pdbx_strand_id
1 'polypeptide(L)'
;MAQQESNYSTIFRKNPLAMIIIEKKNFKFLAVNPAANSIFGYPKEELLQRTFMDIVSVEDQSYLLKELGKVTEDKDIQLYLRNIKKNGQYIDMHIIATQINFEGKDCILKIASDIT
;
A
#
# COMPACT_ATOMS: atom_id res chain seq x y z
N MET A 1 -21.31 6.94 17.33
CA MET A 1 -20.03 7.03 16.62
C MET A 1 -19.10 5.81 16.85
N ALA A 2 -19.30 4.97 17.87
CA ALA A 2 -18.46 3.78 18.11
C ALA A 2 -18.62 2.60 17.12
N GLN A 3 -19.76 2.50 16.42
CA GLN A 3 -20.03 1.36 15.52
C GLN A 3 -19.19 1.40 14.23
N GLN A 4 -18.92 2.60 13.71
CA GLN A 4 -18.31 2.81 12.40
C GLN A 4 -16.78 2.56 12.43
N GLU A 5 -16.11 2.94 13.52
CA GLU A 5 -14.70 2.59 13.74
C GLU A 5 -14.49 1.07 13.86
N SER A 6 -15.41 0.36 14.52
CA SER A 6 -15.30 -1.10 14.67
C SER A 6 -15.37 -1.85 13.34
N ASN A 7 -16.21 -1.40 12.41
CA ASN A 7 -16.39 -2.03 11.11
C ASN A 7 -15.22 -1.75 10.18
N TYR A 8 -14.74 -0.51 10.10
CA TYR A 8 -13.58 -0.16 9.29
C TYR A 8 -12.35 -0.96 9.72
N SER A 9 -12.01 -0.93 11.02
CA SER A 9 -10.84 -1.67 11.53
C SER A 9 -10.98 -3.17 11.31
N THR A 10 -12.19 -3.70 11.39
CA THR A 10 -12.45 -5.12 11.11
C THR A 10 -12.26 -5.44 9.64
N ILE A 11 -12.82 -4.66 8.72
CA ILE A 11 -12.65 -4.86 7.28
C ILE A 11 -11.18 -4.75 6.92
N PHE A 12 -10.50 -3.68 7.31
CA PHE A 12 -9.08 -3.47 7.02
C PHE A 12 -8.24 -4.67 7.51
N ARG A 13 -8.44 -5.10 8.76
CA ARG A 13 -7.65 -6.19 9.36
C ARG A 13 -8.00 -7.57 8.80
N LYS A 14 -9.26 -7.83 8.44
CA LYS A 14 -9.72 -9.14 7.94
C LYS A 14 -9.76 -9.25 6.41
N ASN A 15 -9.49 -8.18 5.67
CA ASN A 15 -9.46 -8.24 4.21
C ASN A 15 -8.36 -9.23 3.76
N PRO A 16 -8.71 -10.24 2.92
CA PRO A 16 -7.73 -11.20 2.42
C PRO A 16 -6.71 -10.60 1.45
N LEU A 17 -7.01 -9.45 0.84
CA LEU A 17 -6.08 -8.72 -0.02
C LEU A 17 -5.18 -7.79 0.81
N ALA A 18 -3.97 -7.54 0.32
CA ALA A 18 -3.06 -6.61 0.96
C ALA A 18 -3.61 -5.19 0.86
N MET A 19 -3.93 -4.61 2.02
CA MET A 19 -4.34 -3.22 2.15
C MET A 19 -3.23 -2.42 2.81
N ILE A 20 -2.89 -1.29 2.19
CA ILE A 20 -1.77 -0.45 2.58
C ILE A 20 -2.22 1.01 2.52
N ILE A 21 -1.90 1.79 3.54
CA ILE A 21 -2.07 3.24 3.54
C ILE A 21 -0.67 3.85 3.65
N ILE A 22 -0.36 4.76 2.73
CA ILE A 22 0.89 5.51 2.74
C ILE A 22 0.62 7.01 2.74
N GLU A 23 1.52 7.78 3.33
CA GLU A 23 1.50 9.25 3.25
C GLU A 23 1.87 9.69 1.83
N LYS A 24 1.08 10.58 1.21
CA LYS A 24 1.31 11.02 -0.17
C LYS A 24 2.63 11.81 -0.32
N LYS A 25 3.06 12.50 0.72
CA LYS A 25 4.24 13.39 0.71
C LYS A 25 5.57 12.66 0.57
N ASN A 26 5.74 11.54 1.26
CA ASN A 26 7.03 10.83 1.39
C ASN A 26 6.90 9.32 1.18
N PHE A 27 5.70 8.83 0.86
CA PHE A 27 5.38 7.42 0.66
C PHE A 27 5.64 6.53 1.89
N LYS A 28 5.70 7.11 3.09
CA LYS A 28 5.86 6.37 4.34
C LYS A 28 4.63 5.52 4.60
N PHE A 29 4.84 4.28 5.04
CA PHE A 29 3.73 3.44 5.51
C PHE A 29 3.09 4.03 6.77
N LEU A 30 1.77 4.17 6.74
CA LEU A 30 0.97 4.60 7.89
C LEU A 30 0.16 3.44 8.47
N ALA A 31 -0.37 2.57 7.60
CA ALA A 31 -1.07 1.36 8.02
C ALA A 31 -0.89 0.24 7.00
N VAL A 32 -0.80 -0.99 7.50
CA VAL A 32 -0.77 -2.22 6.71
C VAL A 32 -1.62 -3.26 7.40
N ASN A 33 -2.35 -4.05 6.61
CA ASN A 33 -3.12 -5.16 7.15
C ASN A 33 -2.29 -6.46 7.22
N PRO A 34 -2.78 -7.51 7.92
CA PRO A 34 -2.07 -8.78 8.01
C PRO A 34 -1.77 -9.43 6.66
N ALA A 35 -2.62 -9.27 5.65
CA ALA A 35 -2.38 -9.81 4.31
C ALA A 35 -1.14 -9.17 3.67
N ALA A 36 -0.94 -7.87 3.80
CA ALA A 36 0.26 -7.19 3.32
C ALA A 36 1.54 -7.72 4.00
N ASN A 37 1.50 -7.95 5.32
CA ASN A 37 2.63 -8.54 6.05
C ASN A 37 3.00 -9.92 5.50
N SER A 38 2.00 -10.77 5.25
CA SER A 38 2.20 -12.11 4.69
C SER A 38 2.75 -12.08 3.27
N ILE A 39 2.25 -11.18 2.41
CA ILE A 39 2.71 -11.07 1.02
C ILE A 39 4.16 -10.59 0.95
N PHE A 40 4.52 -9.52 1.65
CA PHE A 40 5.88 -8.96 1.57
C PHE A 40 6.88 -9.65 2.52
N GLY A 41 6.41 -10.44 3.48
CA GLY A 41 7.24 -11.14 4.46
C GLY A 41 7.84 -10.22 5.54
N TYR A 42 7.26 -9.03 5.72
CA TYR A 42 7.69 -8.07 6.75
C TYR A 42 6.69 -8.02 7.91
N PRO A 43 7.16 -7.92 9.17
CA PRO A 43 6.28 -7.54 10.26
C PRO A 43 5.79 -6.09 10.08
N LYS A 44 4.59 -5.80 10.60
CA LYS A 44 3.96 -4.48 10.50
C LYS A 44 4.90 -3.37 10.98
N GLU A 45 5.54 -3.58 12.13
CA GLU A 45 6.37 -2.59 12.79
C GLU A 45 7.57 -2.19 11.92
N GLU A 46 8.11 -3.14 11.14
CA GLU A 46 9.21 -2.86 10.21
C GLU A 46 8.71 -2.12 8.97
N LEU A 47 7.54 -2.48 8.42
CA LEU A 47 6.93 -1.74 7.31
C LEU A 47 6.67 -0.29 7.70
N LEU A 48 6.20 -0.01 8.91
CA LEU A 48 5.94 1.36 9.39
C LEU A 48 7.21 2.24 9.52
N GLN A 49 8.40 1.64 9.53
CA GLN A 49 9.68 2.36 9.50
C GLN A 49 10.24 2.56 8.09
N ARG A 50 9.58 2.02 7.07
CA ARG A 50 9.98 2.07 5.67
C ARG A 50 9.12 3.03 4.85
N THR A 51 9.55 3.26 3.63
CA THR A 51 8.73 3.83 2.57
C THR A 51 8.28 2.74 1.61
N PHE A 52 7.17 2.97 0.90
CA PHE A 52 6.72 2.03 -0.13
C PHE A 52 7.76 1.86 -1.25
N MET A 53 8.62 2.85 -1.49
CA MET A 53 9.69 2.78 -2.47
C MET A 53 10.73 1.71 -2.11
N ASP A 54 10.96 1.46 -0.82
CA ASP A 54 11.97 0.49 -0.34
C ASP A 54 11.63 -0.96 -0.72
N ILE A 55 10.37 -1.23 -1.06
CA ILE A 55 9.88 -2.57 -1.42
C ILE A 55 9.50 -2.68 -2.89
N VAL A 56 9.83 -1.68 -3.71
CA VAL A 56 9.58 -1.65 -5.16
C VAL A 56 10.90 -1.80 -5.89
N SER A 57 10.91 -2.59 -6.97
CA SER A 57 12.09 -2.77 -7.82
C SER A 57 12.61 -1.43 -8.30
N VAL A 58 13.94 -1.27 -8.37
CA VAL A 58 14.57 0.01 -8.74
C VAL A 58 14.13 0.45 -10.14
N GLU A 59 13.92 -0.50 -11.04
CA GLU A 59 13.44 -0.29 -12.40
C GLU A 59 12.03 0.32 -12.44
N ASP A 60 11.16 -0.08 -11.51
CA ASP A 60 9.75 0.34 -11.52
C ASP A 60 9.51 1.60 -10.67
N GLN A 61 10.49 2.05 -9.87
CA GLN A 61 10.37 3.24 -9.02
C GLN A 61 10.01 4.52 -9.81
N SER A 62 10.62 4.71 -10.98
CA SER A 62 10.35 5.88 -11.83
C SER A 62 8.94 5.86 -12.41
N TYR A 63 8.48 4.68 -12.83
CA TYR A 63 7.10 4.47 -13.28
C TYR A 63 6.11 4.70 -12.14
N LEU A 64 6.36 4.14 -10.96
CA LEU A 64 5.55 4.35 -9.77
C LEU A 64 5.37 5.83 -9.43
N LEU A 65 6.46 6.61 -9.38
CA LEU A 65 6.38 8.04 -9.07
C LEU A 65 5.53 8.81 -10.08
N LYS A 66 5.71 8.52 -11.37
CA LYS A 66 4.92 9.13 -12.45
C LYS A 66 3.44 8.84 -12.29
N GLU A 67 3.06 7.61 -11.96
CA GLU A 67 1.67 7.25 -11.83
C GLU A 67 1.05 7.72 -10.51
N LEU A 68 1.76 7.66 -9.38
CA LEU A 68 1.29 8.21 -8.11
C LEU A 68 1.00 9.72 -8.20
N GLY A 69 1.74 10.44 -9.03
CA GLY A 69 1.47 11.86 -9.32
C GLY A 69 0.12 12.11 -10.00
N LYS A 70 -0.51 11.08 -10.58
CA LYS A 70 -1.84 11.17 -11.21
C LYS A 70 -2.98 10.81 -10.28
N VAL A 71 -2.69 10.31 -9.07
CA VAL A 71 -3.73 9.95 -8.08
C VAL A 71 -4.30 11.23 -7.51
N THR A 72 -5.61 11.36 -7.64
CA THR A 72 -6.43 12.45 -7.08
C THR A 72 -7.62 11.85 -6.38
N GLU A 73 -8.39 12.66 -5.65
CA GLU A 73 -9.61 12.18 -4.96
C GLU A 73 -10.65 11.59 -5.94
N ASP A 74 -10.75 12.13 -7.15
CA ASP A 74 -11.70 11.66 -8.17
C ASP A 74 -11.14 10.60 -9.12
N LYS A 75 -9.88 10.17 -8.94
CA LYS A 75 -9.20 9.31 -9.90
C LYS A 75 -8.34 8.25 -9.26
N ASP A 76 -8.83 7.03 -9.36
CA ASP A 76 -8.07 5.83 -9.08
C ASP A 76 -7.11 5.51 -10.23
N ILE A 77 -6.01 4.87 -9.89
CA ILE A 77 -5.06 4.32 -10.86
C ILE A 77 -4.87 2.83 -10.64
N GLN A 78 -4.41 2.17 -11.70
CA GLN A 78 -3.95 0.79 -11.63
C GLN A 78 -2.49 0.72 -12.03
N LEU A 79 -1.73 -0.10 -11.31
CA LEU A 79 -0.29 -0.26 -11.47
C LEU A 79 0.04 -1.74 -11.53
N TYR A 80 1.06 -2.05 -12.32
CA TYR A 80 1.72 -3.34 -12.34
C TYR A 80 3.18 -3.08 -11.97
N LEU A 81 3.62 -3.63 -10.85
CA LEU A 81 4.95 -3.39 -10.30
C LEU A 81 5.57 -4.70 -9.86
N ARG A 82 6.89 -4.80 -10.01
CA ARG A 82 7.69 -5.80 -9.29
C ARG A 82 8.03 -5.25 -7.92
N ASN A 83 7.53 -5.91 -6.90
CA ASN A 83 7.91 -5.67 -5.52
C ASN A 83 9.00 -6.66 -5.08
N ILE A 84 9.74 -6.30 -4.02
CA ILE A 84 10.80 -7.13 -3.44
C ILE A 84 10.37 -7.51 -2.02
N LYS A 85 10.21 -8.82 -1.78
CA LYS A 85 9.92 -9.38 -0.45
C LYS A 85 11.13 -9.24 0.48
N LYS A 86 10.93 -9.41 1.78
CA LYS A 86 12.01 -9.38 2.79
C LYS A 86 13.15 -10.35 2.51
N ASN A 87 12.84 -11.50 1.91
CA ASN A 87 13.83 -12.52 1.53
C ASN A 87 14.54 -12.22 0.19
N GLY A 88 14.29 -11.06 -0.43
CA GLY A 88 14.87 -10.66 -1.71
C GLY A 88 14.16 -11.22 -2.95
N GLN A 89 13.12 -12.04 -2.79
CA GLN A 89 12.36 -12.54 -3.93
C GLN A 89 11.50 -11.44 -4.56
N TYR A 90 11.47 -11.43 -5.89
CA TYR A 90 10.55 -10.59 -6.64
C TYR A 90 9.15 -11.18 -6.63
N ILE A 91 8.15 -10.31 -6.69
CA ILE A 91 6.73 -10.63 -6.81
C ILE A 91 6.07 -9.61 -7.73
N ASP A 92 5.33 -10.11 -8.72
CA ASP A 92 4.54 -9.26 -9.60
C ASP A 92 3.23 -8.90 -8.92
N MET A 93 2.97 -7.60 -8.78
CA MET A 93 1.83 -7.07 -8.05
C MET A 93 0.95 -6.24 -8.97
N HIS A 94 -0.35 -6.54 -8.96
CA HIS A 94 -1.38 -5.61 -9.44
C HIS A 94 -1.86 -4.76 -8.27
N ILE A 95 -1.80 -3.44 -8.43
CA ILE A 95 -2.14 -2.48 -7.38
C ILE A 95 -3.17 -1.48 -7.88
N ILE A 96 -4.26 -1.37 -7.15
CA ILE A 96 -5.24 -0.30 -7.30
C ILE A 96 -4.96 0.74 -6.23
N ALA A 97 -4.82 2.00 -6.61
CA ALA A 97 -4.47 3.09 -5.70
C ALA A 97 -5.46 4.26 -5.81
N THR A 98 -5.90 4.76 -4.67
CA THR A 98 -6.85 5.89 -4.54
C THR A 98 -6.39 6.86 -3.46
N GLN A 99 -6.70 8.15 -3.62
CA GLN A 99 -6.39 9.14 -2.59
C GLN A 99 -7.47 9.13 -1.51
N ILE A 100 -7.06 9.17 -0.25
CA ILE A 100 -7.95 9.31 0.90
C ILE A 100 -7.41 10.36 1.87
N ASN A 101 -8.30 10.98 2.63
CA ASN A 101 -7.91 11.67 3.86
C ASN A 101 -7.89 10.66 5.01
N PHE A 102 -6.73 10.45 5.62
CA PHE A 102 -6.56 9.56 6.75
C PHE A 102 -5.87 10.30 7.89
N GLU A 103 -6.53 10.40 9.04
CA GLU A 103 -6.06 11.16 10.21
C GLU A 103 -5.68 12.63 9.89
N GLY A 104 -6.43 13.27 8.98
CA GLY A 104 -6.19 14.65 8.56
C GLY A 104 -5.02 14.82 7.58
N LYS A 105 -4.47 13.73 7.04
CA LYS A 105 -3.36 13.74 6.06
C LYS A 105 -3.80 13.20 4.71
N ASP A 106 -3.23 13.77 3.65
CA ASP A 106 -3.35 13.24 2.31
C ASP A 106 -2.57 11.93 2.18
N CYS A 107 -3.31 10.86 1.99
CA CYS A 107 -2.79 9.51 1.95
C CYS A 107 -3.23 8.81 0.66
N ILE A 108 -2.53 7.72 0.35
CA ILE A 108 -2.89 6.83 -0.74
C ILE A 108 -3.23 5.48 -0.14
N LEU A 109 -4.47 5.06 -0.31
CA LEU A 109 -4.90 3.69 -0.03
C LEU A 109 -4.57 2.83 -1.25
N LYS A 110 -3.93 1.70 -1.00
CA LYS A 110 -3.58 0.70 -2.01
C LYS A 110 -4.20 -0.63 -1.64
N ILE A 111 -4.79 -1.29 -2.64
CA ILE A 111 -5.15 -2.69 -2.59
C ILE A 111 -4.24 -3.41 -3.57
N ALA A 112 -3.50 -4.39 -3.09
CA ALA A 112 -2.49 -5.09 -3.86
C ALA A 112 -2.79 -6.60 -3.91
N SER A 113 -2.66 -7.18 -5.09
CA SER A 113 -2.87 -8.61 -5.35
C SER A 113 -1.64 -9.18 -6.05
N ASP A 114 -1.20 -10.36 -5.60
CA ASP A 114 -0.16 -11.14 -6.26
C ASP A 114 -0.71 -11.69 -7.59
N ILE A 115 0.05 -11.50 -8.67
CA ILE A 115 -0.28 -12.01 -10.02
C ILE A 115 0.81 -12.94 -10.57
N THR A 116 1.72 -13.38 -9.70
CA THR A 116 2.82 -14.31 -10.03
C THR A 116 2.30 -15.73 -10.28
#